data_AF-A0A7Z9FUK3-F1
#
_entry.id   AF-A0A7Z9FUK3-F1
#
_cell.length_a   1.000
_cell.length_b   1.000
_cell.length_c   1.000
_cell.angle_alpha   90.00
_cell.angle_beta   90.00
_cell.angle_gamma   90.00
#
_symmetry.space_group_name_H-M   'P 1'
#
loop_
_entity.id
_entity.type
_entity.pdbx_description
1 polymer ?
#
loop_
_entity_poly.entity_id
_entity_poly.type
_entity_poly.pdbx_seq_one_letter_code
_entity_poly.pdbx_strand_id
1 'polypeptide(L)'
;DGFKSTLLMINGAIRDYCFAGKITGETNPVSNQFFLTPTPNVTYSACLVAKIEEMFVTGKAPFPAERTLIVCGTLESCLQSRHQNHQRLETPHLQVQYRAPTESHHARA
;
A
#
# COMPACT_ATOMS: atom_id res chain seq x y z
N ASP A 1 -4.80 -33.22 7.46
CA ASP A 1 -3.55 -32.76 6.82
C ASP A 1 -2.47 -32.63 7.90
N GLY A 2 -1.30 -33.24 7.71
CA GLY A 2 -0.31 -33.45 8.79
C GLY A 2 0.68 -32.31 9.00
N PHE A 3 0.35 -31.08 8.59
CA PHE A 3 1.27 -29.95 8.68
C PHE A 3 1.53 -29.58 10.15
N LYS A 4 2.80 -29.62 10.56
CA LYS A 4 3.24 -29.20 11.90
C LYS A 4 4.08 -27.94 11.74
N SER A 5 3.73 -26.90 12.49
CA SER A 5 4.46 -25.63 12.50
C SER A 5 4.79 -25.21 13.92
N THR A 6 5.84 -24.40 14.06
CA THR A 6 6.23 -23.77 15.32
C THR A 6 6.67 -22.35 15.01
N LEU A 7 6.08 -21.38 15.72
CA LEU A 7 6.49 -19.98 15.64
C LEU A 7 7.43 -19.69 16.81
N LEU A 8 8.63 -19.20 16.50
CA LEU A 8 9.64 -18.84 17.49
C LEU A 8 9.90 -17.34 17.43
N MET A 9 9.71 -16.64 18.56
CA MET A 9 10.08 -15.23 18.71
C MET A 9 11.43 -15.14 19.42
N ILE A 10 12.52 -15.18 18.65
CA ILE A 10 13.89 -15.22 19.19
C ILE A 10 14.53 -13.83 19.11
N ASN A 11 14.05 -12.93 19.97
CA ASN A 11 14.54 -11.55 20.02
C ASN A 11 16.05 -11.50 20.26
N GLY A 12 16.76 -10.70 19.46
CA GLY A 12 18.21 -10.50 19.56
C GLY A 12 19.06 -11.48 18.74
N ALA A 13 18.57 -12.69 18.47
CA ALA A 13 19.25 -13.64 17.58
C ALA A 13 18.83 -13.44 16.11
N ILE A 14 17.54 -13.16 15.89
CA ILE A 14 16.98 -12.90 14.56
C ILE A 14 16.24 -11.57 14.61
N ARG A 15 16.53 -10.70 13.62
CA ARG A 15 15.88 -9.38 13.46
C ARG A 15 14.89 -9.32 12.30
N ASP A 16 15.01 -10.25 11.36
CA ASP A 16 14.17 -10.38 10.17
C ASP A 16 13.07 -11.42 10.35
N TYR A 17 12.14 -11.49 9.40
CA TYR A 17 11.22 -12.63 9.33
C TYR A 17 11.88 -13.78 8.58
N CYS A 18 12.19 -14.85 9.29
CA CYS A 18 12.79 -16.05 8.69
C CYS A 18 11.79 -17.20 8.67
N PHE A 19 11.83 -17.96 7.59
CA PHE A 19 11.13 -19.23 7.44
C PHE A 19 12.13 -20.36 7.25
N ALA A 20 11.86 -21.51 7.86
CA ALA A 20 12.54 -22.76 7.56
C ALA A 20 11.53 -23.90 7.56
N GLY A 21 11.67 -24.83 6.61
CA GLY A 21 10.76 -25.96 6.44
C GLY A 21 11.49 -27.22 6.00
N LYS A 22 11.01 -28.37 6.48
CA LYS A 22 11.40 -29.68 5.93
C LYS A 22 10.36 -30.12 4.90
N ILE A 23 10.81 -30.45 3.71
CA ILE A 23 9.96 -30.92 2.61
C ILE A 23 10.30 -32.40 2.38
N THR A 24 9.29 -33.25 2.25
CA THR A 24 9.49 -34.68 1.96
C THR A 24 10.23 -34.84 0.64
N GLY A 25 11.33 -35.61 0.66
CA GLY A 25 12.19 -35.83 -0.52
C GLY A 25 13.34 -34.84 -0.65
N GLU A 26 13.33 -33.73 0.09
CA GLU A 26 14.47 -32.81 0.18
C GLU A 26 15.43 -33.28 1.28
N THR A 27 16.71 -33.38 0.94
CA THR A 27 17.74 -33.79 1.91
C THR A 27 18.03 -32.66 2.90
N ASN A 28 18.00 -31.41 2.44
CA ASN A 28 18.28 -30.23 3.24
C ASN A 28 16.99 -29.43 3.50
N PRO A 29 16.82 -28.82 4.69
CA PRO A 29 15.71 -27.90 4.93
C PRO A 29 15.77 -26.70 3.98
N VAL A 30 14.61 -26.30 3.46
CA VAL A 30 14.49 -25.01 2.76
C VAL A 30 14.46 -23.90 3.80
N SER A 31 15.07 -22.76 3.48
CA SER A 31 14.99 -21.57 4.30
C SER A 31 14.88 -20.32 3.44
N ASN A 32 14.23 -19.31 3.99
CA ASN A 32 14.12 -17.99 3.37
C ASN A 32 14.19 -16.92 4.45
N GLN A 33 14.93 -15.85 4.18
CA GLN A 33 14.98 -14.66 5.01
C GLN A 33 14.27 -13.55 4.26
N PHE A 34 13.23 -13.00 4.89
CA PHE A 34 12.59 -11.78 4.43
C PHE A 34 13.40 -10.60 4.95
N PHE A 35 14.30 -10.09 4.10
CA PHE A 35 15.19 -9.00 4.46
C PHE A 35 14.42 -7.72 4.72
N LEU A 36 14.42 -7.27 5.98
CA LEU A 36 13.78 -6.03 6.37
C LEU A 36 14.71 -4.84 6.09
N THR A 37 14.11 -3.71 5.71
CA THR A 37 14.84 -2.46 5.58
C THR A 37 15.54 -2.12 6.90
N PRO A 38 16.82 -1.69 6.89
CA PRO A 38 17.54 -1.31 8.09
C PRO A 38 16.78 -0.27 8.92
N THR A 39 16.96 -0.30 10.24
CA THR A 39 16.36 0.70 11.12
C THR A 39 17.01 2.07 10.93
N PRO A 40 16.23 3.17 10.95
CA PRO A 40 14.80 3.22 11.27
C PRO A 40 13.91 2.70 10.12
N ASN A 41 13.11 1.68 10.44
CA ASN A 41 12.29 0.88 9.53
C ASN A 41 11.00 1.60 9.07
N VAL A 42 10.90 2.92 9.27
CA VAL A 42 9.63 3.66 9.22
C VAL A 42 9.65 4.88 8.29
N THR A 43 10.60 4.98 7.36
CA THR A 43 10.59 6.09 6.37
C THR A 43 9.45 5.96 5.35
N TYR A 44 8.79 4.79 5.25
CA TYR A 44 7.70 4.57 4.28
C TYR A 44 6.52 5.54 4.49
N SER A 45 6.19 5.89 5.73
CA SER A 45 5.16 6.88 6.05
C SER A 45 5.72 8.30 6.13
N ALA A 46 7.04 8.47 6.32
CA ALA A 46 7.66 9.78 6.44
C ALA A 46 7.44 10.64 5.20
N CYS A 47 7.47 10.07 4.00
CA CYS A 47 7.18 10.81 2.77
C CYS A 47 5.73 11.32 2.70
N LEU A 48 4.77 10.54 3.21
CA LEU A 48 3.38 10.99 3.32
C LEU A 48 3.25 12.12 4.34
N VAL A 49 3.88 11.98 5.51
CA VAL A 49 3.87 12.99 6.57
C VAL A 49 4.49 14.30 6.08
N ALA A 50 5.58 14.25 5.32
CA ALA A 50 6.19 15.44 4.71
C ALA A 50 5.23 16.19 3.77
N LYS A 51 4.38 15.47 3.01
CA LYS A 51 3.34 16.11 2.18
C LYS A 51 2.20 16.69 3.00
N ILE A 52 1.83 16.04 4.12
CA ILE A 52 0.85 16.58 5.06
C ILE A 52 1.37 17.89 5.69
N GLU A 53 2.64 17.91 6.11
CA GLU A 53 3.30 19.11 6.62
C GLU A 53 3.34 20.23 5.58
N GLU A 54 3.75 19.93 4.34
CA GLU A 54 3.74 20.88 3.22
C GLU A 54 2.36 21.53 3.05
N MET A 55 1.29 20.73 3.15
CA MET A 55 -0.09 21.24 3.09
C MET A 55 -0.40 22.19 4.24
N PHE A 56 -0.03 21.84 5.48
CA PHE A 56 -0.29 22.70 6.64
C PHE A 56 0.48 24.01 6.59
N VAL A 57 1.75 23.98 6.17
CA VAL A 57 2.61 25.17 6.09
C VAL A 57 2.15 26.10 4.96
N THR A 58 1.78 25.55 3.81
CA THR A 58 1.45 26.34 2.62
C THR A 58 -0.05 26.68 2.49
N GLY A 59 -0.91 25.95 3.21
CA GLY A 59 -2.36 25.99 3.03
C GLY A 59 -2.84 25.45 1.68
N LYS A 60 -1.98 24.76 0.92
CA LYS A 60 -2.27 24.25 -0.43
C LYS A 60 -2.09 22.74 -0.48
N ALA A 61 -3.01 22.05 -1.14
CA ALA A 61 -2.86 20.61 -1.36
C ALA A 61 -1.61 20.34 -2.22
N PRO A 62 -0.71 19.44 -1.80
CA PRO A 62 0.56 19.19 -2.49
C PRO A 62 0.38 18.34 -3.77
N PHE A 63 -0.83 17.83 -4.02
CA PHE A 63 -1.18 17.10 -5.23
C PHE A 63 -2.62 17.46 -5.67
N PRO A 64 -2.97 17.28 -6.96
CA PRO A 64 -4.34 17.52 -7.45
C PRO A 64 -5.32 16.49 -6.88
N ALA A 65 -6.28 16.94 -6.08
CA ALA A 65 -7.27 16.07 -5.43
C ALA A 65 -8.27 15.45 -6.42
N GLU A 66 -8.42 16.06 -7.60
CA GLU A 66 -9.32 15.63 -8.67
C GLU A 66 -9.05 14.19 -9.10
N ARG A 67 -7.78 13.76 -9.09
CA ARG A 67 -7.42 12.37 -9.41
C ARG A 67 -8.07 11.40 -8.41
N THR A 68 -7.99 11.72 -7.12
CA THR A 68 -8.59 10.89 -6.07
C THR A 68 -10.11 10.87 -6.22
N LEU A 69 -10.72 12.03 -6.47
CA LEU A 69 -12.17 12.14 -6.68
C LEU A 69 -12.63 11.28 -7.88
N ILE A 70 -11.96 11.39 -9.03
CA ILE A 70 -12.29 10.59 -10.23
C ILE A 70 -12.18 9.10 -9.93
N VAL A 71 -11.07 8.64 -9.33
CA VAL A 71 -10.83 7.20 -9.10
C VAL A 71 -11.81 6.65 -8.07
N CYS A 72 -11.90 7.27 -6.90
CA CYS A 72 -12.77 6.81 -5.82
C CYS A 72 -14.24 6.90 -6.22
N GLY A 73 -14.67 8.03 -6.78
CA GLY A 73 -16.06 8.24 -7.19
C GLY A 73 -16.49 7.34 -8.35
N THR A 74 -15.58 7.00 -9.27
CA THR A 74 -15.85 5.99 -10.32
C THR A 74 -16.06 4.62 -9.72
N LEU A 75 -15.17 4.17 -8.83
CA LEU A 75 -15.29 2.87 -8.17
C LEU A 75 -16.58 2.78 -7.35
N GLU A 76 -16.90 3.83 -6.60
CA GLU A 76 -18.15 3.94 -5.84
C GLU A 76 -19.37 3.87 -6.77
N SER A 77 -19.38 4.65 -7.85
CA SER A 77 -20.47 4.64 -8.83
C SER A 77 -20.65 3.25 -9.47
N CYS A 78 -19.57 2.53 -9.75
CA CYS A 78 -19.65 1.15 -10.26
C CYS A 78 -20.25 0.18 -9.22
N LEU A 79 -19.85 0.30 -7.95
CA LEU A 79 -20.42 -0.51 -6.88
C LEU A 79 -21.91 -0.23 -6.70
N GLN A 80 -22.29 1.05 -6.75
CA GLN A 80 -23.68 1.48 -6.64
C GLN A 80 -24.51 1.00 -7.83
N SER A 81 -24.00 1.13 -9.06
CA SER A 81 -24.63 0.61 -10.27
C SER A 81 -24.87 -0.89 -10.16
N ARG A 82 -23.86 -1.66 -9.74
CA ARG A 82 -23.98 -3.11 -9.54
C ARG A 82 -25.04 -3.47 -8.49
N HIS A 83 -25.10 -2.72 -7.39
CA HIS A 83 -26.13 -2.90 -6.37
C HIS A 83 -27.54 -2.61 -6.92
N GLN A 84 -27.66 -1.65 -7.84
CA GLN A 84 -28.90 -1.28 -8.52
C GLN A 84 -29.16 -2.09 -9.81
N ASN A 85 -28.75 -3.36 -9.86
CA ASN A 85 -28.93 -4.24 -11.02
C ASN A 85 -28.29 -3.71 -12.31
N HIS A 86 -27.07 -3.17 -12.20
CA HIS A 86 -26.26 -2.66 -13.32
C HIS A 86 -26.89 -1.49 -14.08
N GLN A 87 -27.70 -0.66 -13.43
CA GLN A 87 -28.24 0.55 -14.04
C GLN A 87 -27.14 1.55 -14.39
N ARG A 88 -27.33 2.28 -15.49
CA ARG A 88 -26.48 3.40 -15.86
C ARG A 88 -26.67 4.54 -14.85
N LEU A 89 -25.56 5.05 -14.32
CA LEU A 89 -25.54 6.21 -13.42
C LEU A 89 -24.85 7.39 -14.10
N GLU A 90 -25.50 8.54 -14.09
CA GLU A 90 -24.86 9.80 -14.46
C GLU A 90 -24.04 10.34 -13.28
N THR A 91 -22.84 10.82 -13.56
CA THR A 91 -21.86 11.23 -12.54
C THR A 91 -21.42 12.69 -12.70
N PRO A 92 -22.35 13.67 -12.65
CA PRO A 92 -22.00 15.08 -12.86
C PRO A 92 -20.99 15.62 -11.84
N HIS A 93 -20.98 15.07 -10.62
CA HIS A 93 -20.01 15.41 -9.58
C HIS A 93 -18.57 14.96 -9.89
N LEU A 94 -18.38 14.05 -10.88
CA LEU A 94 -17.07 13.64 -11.36
C LEU A 94 -16.60 14.43 -12.58
N GLN A 95 -17.36 15.44 -13.03
CA GLN A 95 -16.96 16.34 -14.13
C GLN A 95 -15.91 17.35 -13.65
N VAL A 96 -14.73 16.85 -13.27
CA VAL A 96 -13.57 17.64 -12.86
C VAL A 96 -12.44 17.49 -13.87
N GLN A 97 -11.65 18.54 -14.05
CA GLN A 97 -10.47 18.52 -14.91
C GLN A 97 -9.24 18.16 -14.10
N TYR A 98 -8.62 17.03 -14.41
CA TYR A 98 -7.34 16.65 -13.81
C TYR A 98 -6.18 17.09 -14.69
N ARG A 99 -5.26 17.88 -14.12
CA ARG A 99 -3.95 18.17 -14.72
C ARG A 99 -2.88 17.47 -13.90
N ALA A 100 -2.17 16.54 -14.51
CA ALA A 100 -1.08 15.84 -13.83
C ALA A 100 0.04 16.81 -13.43
N PRO A 101 0.64 16.64 -12.24
CA PRO A 101 1.82 17.41 -11.85
C PRO A 101 3.00 17.10 -12.77
N THR A 102 3.85 18.09 -12.99
CA THR A 102 5.08 17.92 -13.79
C THR A 102 6.11 17.02 -13.12
N GLU A 103 6.12 17.00 -11.79
CA GLU A 103 7.02 16.17 -11.00
C GLU A 103 6.30 14.96 -10.42
N SER A 104 7.05 13.87 -10.24
CA SER A 104 6.55 12.67 -9.59
C SER A 104 6.55 12.85 -8.07
N HIS A 105 5.43 12.51 -7.43
CA HIS A 105 5.31 12.43 -5.97
C HIS A 105 5.82 11.10 -5.40
N HIS A 106 6.45 10.25 -6.22
CA HIS A 106 7.10 9.03 -5.74
C HIS A 106 8.20 9.37 -4.73
N ALA A 107 8.15 8.73 -3.57
CA ALA A 107 9.17 8.85 -2.53
C ALA A 107 10.56 8.52 -3.10
N ARG A 108 11.52 9.42 -2.95
CA ARG A 108 12.93 9.17 -3.31
C ARG A 108 13.72 8.99 -2.01
N ALA A 109 14.65 8.04 -2.04
CA ALA A 109 15.60 7.80 -0.97
C ALA A 109 16.67 8.89 -0.91
#